data_AF-A0A174LLN0-F1
#
_entry.id   AF-A0A174LLN0-F1
#
_cell.length_a   1.000
_cell.length_b   1.000
_cell.length_c   1.000
_cell.angle_alpha   90.00
_cell.angle_beta   90.00
_cell.angle_gamma   90.00
#
_symmetry.space_group_name_H-M   'P 1'
#
loop_
_entity.id
_entity.type
_entity.pdbx_description
1 polymer ?
#
loop_
_entity_poly.entity_id
_entity_poly.type
_entity_poly.pdbx_seq_one_letter_code
_entity_poly.pdbx_strand_id
1 'polypeptide(L)'
;MSNLYFDNVVQVGQLYLEYVFFEFESEPILFTCHDQLNQTYLCLCSDIRYGQKWIITKCNTKILRALITAEIDIVTAFLKQQKAIVVVMDMNGEEESYEINTKEIDPLDLPKPGTFIRCNKAKAQNYLLQKEDRTTFLRLKQTKHEIDIKEPKKKFPYMNKNASVSSLMNEEYSYKEDNSNIDISKAKISYAA
;
A
#
# COMPACT_ATOMS: atom_id res chain seq x y z
N MET A 1 -6.36 13.52 -14.09
CA MET A 1 -6.58 14.42 -12.93
C MET A 1 -5.49 14.11 -11.94
N SER A 2 -4.79 15.13 -11.44
CA SER A 2 -3.79 14.94 -10.38
C SER A 2 -4.54 14.71 -9.07
N ASN A 3 -4.21 13.65 -8.32
CA ASN A 3 -4.72 13.45 -6.96
C ASN A 3 -3.91 14.27 -5.93
N LEU A 4 -3.24 15.35 -6.37
CA LEU A 4 -2.47 16.23 -5.50
C LEU A 4 -3.41 16.82 -4.44
N TYR A 5 -3.06 16.64 -3.18
CA TYR A 5 -3.86 17.08 -2.05
C TYR A 5 -3.15 18.18 -1.25
N PHE A 6 -1.83 18.05 -1.06
CA PHE A 6 -0.98 19.10 -0.49
C PHE A 6 0.20 19.37 -1.43
N ASP A 7 0.52 20.64 -1.67
CA ASP A 7 1.52 21.01 -2.70
C ASP A 7 2.95 21.10 -2.16
N ASN A 8 3.16 21.67 -0.97
CA ASN A 8 4.52 21.88 -0.46
C ASN A 8 4.62 21.66 1.05
N VAL A 9 4.43 20.41 1.45
CA VAL A 9 4.52 20.01 2.85
C VAL A 9 5.98 19.98 3.32
N VAL A 10 6.27 20.63 4.44
CA VAL A 10 7.63 20.73 4.98
C VAL A 10 8.29 19.34 5.13
N GLN A 11 9.53 19.23 4.66
CA GLN A 11 10.34 18.00 4.64
C GLN A 11 9.81 16.84 3.77
N VAL A 12 8.64 16.98 3.13
CA VAL A 12 7.99 15.92 2.35
C VAL A 12 7.80 16.31 0.88
N GLY A 13 7.41 17.57 0.62
CA GLY A 13 6.99 18.06 -0.68
C GLY A 13 5.53 17.72 -0.97
N GLN A 14 5.25 17.30 -2.20
CA GLN A 14 3.89 17.00 -2.66
C GLN A 14 3.35 15.72 -2.05
N LEU A 15 2.09 15.79 -1.58
CA LEU A 15 1.33 14.64 -1.10
C LEU A 15 0.08 14.44 -1.95
N TYR A 16 -0.12 13.21 -2.40
CA TYR A 16 -1.24 12.81 -3.24
C TYR A 16 -2.23 11.98 -2.43
N LEU A 17 -3.52 12.32 -2.49
CA LEU A 17 -4.60 11.57 -1.86
C LEU A 17 -4.60 10.13 -2.36
N GLU A 18 -4.58 9.19 -1.43
CA GLU A 18 -4.49 7.75 -1.71
C GLU A 18 -5.78 7.02 -1.35
N TYR A 19 -6.23 7.12 -0.09
CA TYR A 19 -7.43 6.41 0.37
C TYR A 19 -8.14 7.17 1.49
N VAL A 20 -9.46 7.33 1.40
CA VAL A 20 -10.30 8.01 2.39
C VAL A 20 -11.00 6.96 3.28
N PHE A 21 -10.75 7.02 4.58
CA PHE A 21 -11.42 6.16 5.57
C PHE A 21 -12.74 6.74 6.04
N PHE A 22 -12.79 8.06 6.20
CA PHE A 22 -13.95 8.79 6.68
C PHE A 22 -14.01 10.16 6.01
N GLU A 23 -15.21 10.52 5.56
CA GLU A 23 -15.55 11.79 4.93
C GLU A 23 -16.71 12.44 5.69
N PHE A 24 -16.74 13.77 5.71
CA PHE A 24 -17.83 14.56 6.26
C PHE A 24 -18.15 15.67 5.25
N GLU A 25 -19.42 15.77 4.82
CA GLU A 25 -19.84 16.76 3.81
C GLU A 25 -19.01 16.72 2.51
N SER A 26 -18.55 15.53 2.11
CA SER A 26 -17.65 15.28 0.97
C SER A 26 -16.19 15.70 1.18
N GLU A 27 -15.83 16.17 2.38
CA GLU A 27 -14.45 16.49 2.74
C GLU A 27 -13.77 15.30 3.42
N PRO A 28 -12.55 14.89 2.97
CA PRO A 28 -11.77 13.86 3.65
C PRO A 28 -11.38 14.27 5.07
N ILE A 29 -11.87 13.53 6.07
CA ILE A 29 -11.55 13.79 7.47
C ILE A 29 -10.41 12.89 7.95
N LEU A 30 -10.47 11.59 7.65
CA LEU A 30 -9.40 10.64 7.96
C LEU A 30 -9.04 9.90 6.70
N PHE A 31 -7.80 10.04 6.26
CA PHE A 31 -7.35 9.54 4.97
C PHE A 31 -5.85 9.26 4.98
N THR A 32 -5.37 8.67 3.89
CA THR A 32 -3.95 8.49 3.64
C THR A 32 -3.55 9.23 2.38
N CYS A 33 -2.34 9.77 2.42
CA CYS A 33 -1.63 10.29 1.26
C CYS A 33 -0.36 9.49 1.01
N HIS A 34 0.19 9.63 -0.19
CA HIS A 34 1.54 9.20 -0.49
C HIS A 34 2.37 10.33 -1.08
N ASP A 35 3.68 10.31 -0.83
CA ASP A 35 4.63 11.20 -1.49
C ASP A 35 5.13 10.61 -2.83
N GLN A 36 6.01 11.34 -3.52
CA GLN A 36 6.62 10.90 -4.77
C GLN A 36 7.45 9.60 -4.64
N LEU A 37 7.93 9.29 -3.42
CA LEU A 37 8.66 8.08 -3.10
C LEU A 37 7.72 6.94 -2.65
N ASN A 38 6.41 7.14 -2.75
CA ASN A 38 5.37 6.21 -2.34
C ASN A 38 5.43 5.87 -0.84
N GLN A 39 5.99 6.76 -0.01
CA GLN A 39 5.85 6.68 1.45
C GLN A 39 4.44 7.12 1.83
N THR A 40 3.85 6.41 2.79
CA THR A 40 2.46 6.66 3.20
C THR A 40 2.40 7.52 4.44
N TYR A 41 1.42 8.41 4.44
CA TYR A 41 1.13 9.37 5.49
C TYR A 41 -0.34 9.20 5.90
N LEU A 42 -0.59 9.17 7.21
CA LEU A 42 -1.94 9.21 7.78
C LEU A 42 -2.27 10.68 8.07
N CYS A 43 -3.41 11.12 7.57
CA CYS A 43 -3.85 12.51 7.62
C CYS A 43 -5.20 12.59 8.33
N LEU A 44 -5.31 13.54 9.27
CA LEU A 44 -6.54 13.86 9.98
C LEU A 44 -6.83 15.35 9.82
N CYS A 45 -8.00 15.70 9.26
CA CYS A 45 -8.53 17.06 9.29
C CYS A 45 -9.09 17.34 10.70
N SER A 46 -8.49 18.27 11.43
CA SER A 46 -8.84 18.59 12.82
C SER A 46 -9.75 19.80 12.98
N ASP A 47 -9.68 20.78 12.07
CA ASP A 47 -10.59 21.94 12.04
C ASP A 47 -10.96 22.29 10.60
N ILE A 48 -12.16 22.82 10.40
CA ILE A 48 -12.74 23.26 9.12
C ILE A 48 -13.48 24.62 9.22
N ARG A 49 -13.50 25.28 10.39
CA ARG A 49 -14.40 26.41 10.66
C ARG A 49 -13.92 27.77 10.14
N TYR A 50 -12.60 28.02 10.15
CA TYR A 50 -12.00 29.31 9.80
C TYR A 50 -10.77 29.14 8.89
N GLY A 51 -10.84 28.13 8.04
CA GLY A 51 -9.70 27.49 7.40
C GLY A 51 -9.68 26.00 7.76
N GLN A 52 -8.73 25.28 7.16
CA GLN A 52 -8.56 23.86 7.41
C GLN A 52 -7.23 23.60 8.11
N LYS A 53 -7.25 22.64 9.03
CA LYS A 53 -6.06 22.20 9.74
C LYS A 53 -5.96 20.69 9.65
N TRP A 54 -4.77 20.18 9.32
CA TRP A 54 -4.49 18.75 9.26
C TRP A 54 -3.31 18.39 10.13
N ILE A 55 -3.43 17.24 10.80
CA ILE A 55 -2.32 16.55 11.45
C ILE A 55 -1.89 15.40 10.55
N ILE A 56 -0.61 15.32 10.23
CA ILE A 56 -0.05 14.34 9.31
C ILE A 56 1.10 13.58 10.00
N THR A 57 1.07 12.26 9.93
CA THR A 57 2.16 11.40 10.47
C THR A 57 2.54 10.31 9.48
N LYS A 58 3.81 9.90 9.48
CA LYS A 58 4.25 8.76 8.67
C LYS A 58 3.53 7.49 9.11
N CYS A 59 2.95 6.78 8.16
CA CYS A 59 2.19 5.57 8.40
C CYS A 59 2.78 4.41 7.59
N ASN A 60 3.37 3.45 8.29
CA ASN A 60 3.80 2.20 7.66
C ASN A 60 2.66 1.19 7.63
N THR A 61 2.82 0.15 6.83
CA THR A 61 1.80 -0.89 6.63
C THR A 61 1.41 -1.62 7.92
N LYS A 62 2.30 -1.72 8.91
CA LYS A 62 1.98 -2.34 10.21
C LYS A 62 1.01 -1.47 11.01
N ILE A 63 1.25 -0.16 11.06
CA ILE A 63 0.35 0.81 11.70
C ILE A 63 -0.99 0.83 10.96
N LEU A 64 -0.95 0.90 9.63
CA LEU A 64 -2.14 0.91 8.79
C LEU A 64 -3.01 -0.34 9.00
N ARG A 65 -2.38 -1.52 9.04
CA ARG A 65 -3.06 -2.79 9.31
C ARG A 65 -3.74 -2.77 10.67
N ALA A 66 -3.00 -2.45 11.73
CA ALA A 66 -3.53 -2.40 13.09
C ALA A 66 -4.70 -1.41 13.24
N LEU A 67 -4.64 -0.29 12.51
CA LEU A 67 -5.70 0.72 12.49
C LEU A 67 -6.96 0.21 11.77
N ILE A 68 -6.81 -0.48 10.63
CA ILE A 68 -7.92 -1.06 9.85
C ILE A 68 -8.57 -2.26 10.57
N THR A 69 -7.77 -3.08 11.26
CA THR A 69 -8.25 -4.23 12.04
C THR A 69 -8.82 -3.84 13.41
N ALA A 70 -8.77 -2.55 13.76
CA ALA A 70 -9.17 -2.02 15.06
C ALA A 70 -8.37 -2.61 16.24
N GLU A 71 -7.11 -2.97 16.02
CA GLU A 71 -6.14 -3.32 17.06
C GLU A 71 -5.62 -2.09 17.80
N ILE A 72 -5.55 -0.94 17.13
CA ILE A 72 -5.21 0.35 17.71
C ILE A 72 -6.28 1.39 17.36
N ASP A 73 -6.47 2.36 18.26
CA ASP A 73 -7.32 3.52 17.99
C ASP A 73 -6.58 4.57 17.13
N ILE A 74 -7.33 5.57 16.64
CA ILE A 74 -6.80 6.60 15.76
C ILE A 74 -5.68 7.38 16.45
N VAL A 75 -5.88 7.78 17.71
CA VAL A 75 -4.90 8.54 18.51
C VAL A 75 -3.58 7.78 18.61
N THR A 76 -3.64 6.50 18.95
CA THR A 76 -2.48 5.62 19.08
C THR A 76 -1.70 5.54 17.77
N ALA A 77 -2.39 5.53 16.61
CA ALA A 77 -1.72 5.51 15.31
C ALA A 77 -0.93 6.79 15.05
N PHE A 78 -1.50 7.97 15.33
CA PHE A 78 -0.80 9.26 15.19
C PHE A 78 0.39 9.39 16.16
N LEU A 79 0.24 8.88 17.38
CA LEU A 79 1.29 8.95 18.40
C LEU A 79 2.37 7.87 18.27
N LYS A 80 2.31 6.99 17.26
CA LYS A 80 3.39 6.00 17.00
C LYS A 80 4.69 6.63 16.50
N GLN A 81 4.60 7.79 15.84
CA GLN A 81 5.78 8.52 15.38
C GLN A 81 6.21 9.54 16.42
N GLN A 82 7.48 9.95 16.38
CA GLN A 82 7.98 11.03 17.23
C GLN A 82 7.65 12.42 16.68
N LYS A 83 7.41 12.52 15.36
CA LYS A 83 7.19 13.75 14.63
C LYS A 83 5.85 13.70 13.90
N ALA A 84 5.17 14.84 13.89
CA ALA A 84 4.00 15.10 13.07
C ALA A 84 4.23 16.38 12.28
N ILE A 85 3.53 16.50 11.17
CA ILE A 85 3.47 17.72 10.38
C ILE A 85 2.07 18.28 10.56
N VAL A 86 1.98 19.57 10.84
CA VAL A 86 0.73 20.32 10.84
C VAL A 86 0.67 21.09 9.54
N VAL A 87 -0.45 20.96 8.83
CA VAL A 87 -0.78 21.78 7.65
C VAL A 87 -1.95 22.67 8.03
N VAL A 88 -1.86 23.95 7.72
CA VAL A 88 -2.95 24.91 7.90
C VAL A 88 -3.19 25.59 6.56
N MET A 89 -4.45 25.63 6.15
CA MET A 89 -4.89 26.40 4.99
C MET A 89 -5.85 27.48 5.45
N ASP A 90 -5.55 28.73 5.10
CA ASP A 90 -6.39 29.86 5.43
C ASP A 90 -7.65 29.94 4.52
N MET A 91 -8.50 30.94 4.73
CA MET A 91 -9.70 31.12 3.91
C MET A 91 -9.41 31.61 2.48
N ASN A 92 -8.19 32.07 2.19
CA ASN A 92 -7.75 32.46 0.86
C ASN A 92 -7.16 31.28 0.07
N GLY A 93 -6.98 30.13 0.73
CA GLY A 93 -6.37 28.93 0.14
C GLY A 93 -4.85 28.90 0.24
N GLU A 94 -4.24 29.76 1.06
CA GLU A 94 -2.79 29.75 1.30
C GLU A 94 -2.46 28.63 2.29
N GLU A 95 -1.63 27.68 1.84
CA GLU A 95 -1.17 26.52 2.62
C GLU A 95 0.17 26.82 3.31
N GLU A 96 0.23 26.63 4.62
CA GLU A 96 1.46 26.61 5.40
C GLU A 96 1.62 25.28 6.12
N SER A 97 2.87 24.84 6.32
CA SER A 97 3.16 23.62 7.06
C SER A 97 4.41 23.70 7.92
N TYR A 98 4.38 23.03 9.06
CA TYR A 98 5.49 22.98 10.02
C TYR A 98 5.54 21.64 10.75
N GLU A 99 6.73 21.23 11.19
CA GLU A 99 6.92 20.00 11.95
C GLU A 99 6.86 20.26 13.45
N ILE A 100 6.18 19.39 14.18
CA ILE A 100 6.12 19.38 15.64
C ILE A 100 6.49 18.00 16.22
N ASN A 101 6.79 17.94 17.51
CA ASN A 101 6.81 16.65 18.20
C ASN A 101 5.37 16.13 18.37
N THR A 102 5.14 14.83 18.25
CA THR A 102 3.79 14.26 18.45
C THR A 102 3.25 14.50 19.86
N LYS A 103 4.12 14.72 20.86
CA LYS A 103 3.73 15.11 22.22
C LYS A 103 3.18 16.54 22.33
N GLU A 104 3.41 17.37 21.32
CA GLU A 104 2.98 18.77 21.26
C GLU A 104 1.66 18.95 20.49
N ILE A 105 1.11 17.87 19.92
CA ILE A 105 -0.21 17.90 19.28
C ILE A 105 -1.26 18.29 20.34
N ASP A 106 -2.10 19.28 20.04
CA ASP A 106 -3.21 19.64 20.91
C ASP A 106 -4.17 18.43 20.99
N PRO A 107 -4.49 17.91 22.19
CA PRO A 107 -5.45 16.82 22.34
C PRO A 107 -6.83 17.11 21.71
N LEU A 108 -7.20 18.38 21.53
CA LEU A 108 -8.43 18.79 20.86
C LEU A 108 -8.37 18.63 19.34
N ASP A 109 -7.19 18.56 18.74
CA ASP A 109 -7.02 18.26 17.32
C ASP A 109 -7.19 16.76 16.99
N LEU A 110 -7.18 15.90 18.01
CA LEU A 110 -7.30 14.45 17.85
C LEU A 110 -8.70 13.96 18.28
N PRO A 111 -9.17 12.82 17.75
CA PRO A 111 -10.36 12.16 18.26
C PRO A 111 -10.15 11.77 19.73
N LYS A 112 -11.26 11.49 20.43
CA LYS A 112 -11.16 10.94 21.79
C LYS A 112 -10.35 9.63 21.79
N PRO A 113 -9.46 9.40 22.76
CA PRO A 113 -8.83 8.10 22.96
C PRO A 113 -9.88 6.98 23.01
N GLY A 114 -9.57 5.83 22.42
CA GLY A 114 -10.51 4.73 22.20
C GLY A 114 -11.41 4.86 20.97
N THR A 115 -11.26 5.92 20.16
CA THR A 115 -11.99 6.05 18.90
C THR A 115 -11.32 5.24 17.79
N PHE A 116 -11.95 4.13 17.42
CA PHE A 116 -11.52 3.29 16.29
C PHE A 116 -12.11 3.79 14.96
N ILE A 117 -11.43 3.47 13.86
CA ILE A 117 -11.94 3.79 12.51
C ILE A 117 -13.28 3.09 12.28
N ARG A 118 -14.25 3.87 11.78
CA ARG A 118 -15.51 3.36 11.25
C ARG A 118 -15.50 3.53 9.73
N CYS A 119 -15.10 2.48 9.02
CA CYS A 119 -15.05 2.48 7.56
C CYS A 119 -15.63 1.17 6.99
N ASN A 120 -15.78 1.10 5.67
CA ASN A 120 -16.07 -0.16 4.99
C ASN A 120 -14.86 -1.09 5.10
N LYS A 121 -14.94 -2.09 6.00
CA LYS A 121 -13.83 -3.01 6.30
C LYS A 121 -13.33 -3.76 5.06
N ALA A 122 -14.22 -4.23 4.19
CA ALA A 122 -13.82 -4.96 2.99
C ALA A 122 -13.03 -4.07 2.02
N LYS A 123 -13.48 -2.82 1.80
CA LYS A 123 -12.74 -1.86 0.96
C LYS A 123 -11.39 -1.49 1.58
N ALA A 124 -11.34 -1.24 2.88
CA ALA A 124 -10.11 -0.90 3.58
C ALA A 124 -9.09 -2.05 3.58
N GLN A 125 -9.57 -3.30 3.75
CA GLN A 125 -8.73 -4.49 3.64
C GLN A 125 -8.18 -4.68 2.23
N ASN A 126 -9.00 -4.48 1.19
CA ASN A 126 -8.54 -4.55 -0.20
C ASN A 126 -7.45 -3.49 -0.49
N TYR A 127 -7.63 -2.27 0.03
CA TYR A 127 -6.60 -1.22 -0.04
C TYR A 127 -5.29 -1.65 0.63
N LEU A 128 -5.36 -2.22 1.83
CA LEU A 128 -4.19 -2.73 2.55
C LEU A 128 -3.46 -3.83 1.78
N LEU A 129 -4.20 -4.79 1.20
CA LEU A 129 -3.64 -5.87 0.39
C LEU A 129 -2.89 -5.32 -0.83
N GLN A 130 -3.50 -4.38 -1.57
CA GLN A 130 -2.86 -3.75 -2.73
C GLN A 130 -1.54 -3.05 -2.34
N LYS A 131 -1.49 -2.41 -1.17
CA LYS A 131 -0.27 -1.82 -0.60
C LYS A 131 0.80 -2.86 -0.29
N GLU A 132 0.42 -3.97 0.31
CA GLU A 132 1.32 -5.07 0.69
C GLU A 132 1.89 -5.77 -0.53
N ASP A 133 1.05 -6.05 -1.53
CA ASP A 133 1.44 -6.66 -2.80
C ASP A 133 2.42 -5.77 -3.56
N ARG A 134 2.12 -4.47 -3.68
CA ARG A 134 3.03 -3.50 -4.31
C ARG A 134 4.37 -3.45 -3.61
N THR A 135 4.38 -3.47 -2.28
CA THR A 135 5.62 -3.47 -1.48
C THR A 135 6.43 -4.75 -1.74
N THR A 136 5.76 -5.89 -1.79
CA THR A 136 6.37 -7.20 -2.06
C THR A 136 6.96 -7.25 -3.47
N PHE A 137 6.20 -6.80 -4.47
CA PHE A 137 6.65 -6.72 -5.86
C PHE A 137 7.89 -5.83 -6.02
N LEU A 138 7.89 -4.64 -5.39
CA LEU A 138 9.04 -3.73 -5.45
C LEU A 138 10.30 -4.34 -4.82
N ARG A 139 10.16 -5.04 -3.68
CA ARG A 139 11.28 -5.76 -3.06
C ARG A 139 11.82 -6.85 -3.97
N LEU A 140 10.95 -7.68 -4.55
CA LEU A 140 11.34 -8.74 -5.47
C LEU A 140 12.09 -8.19 -6.70
N LYS A 141 11.64 -7.05 -7.24
CA LYS A 141 12.31 -6.37 -8.37
C LYS A 141 13.70 -5.87 -7.99
N GLN A 142 13.86 -5.28 -6.80
CA GLN A 142 15.16 -4.83 -6.28
C GLN A 142 16.10 -6.02 -6.06
N THR A 143 15.63 -7.09 -5.42
CA THR A 143 16.43 -8.30 -5.19
C THR A 143 16.88 -8.94 -6.50
N LYS A 144 16.00 -9.03 -7.51
CA LYS A 144 16.37 -9.52 -8.83
C LYS A 144 17.46 -8.65 -9.48
N HIS A 145 17.32 -7.32 -9.41
CA HIS A 145 18.34 -6.42 -9.94
C HIS A 145 19.69 -6.58 -9.23
N GLU A 146 19.72 -6.81 -7.91
CA GLU A 146 20.94 -7.07 -7.17
C GLU A 146 21.59 -8.42 -7.52
N ILE A 147 20.78 -9.46 -7.75
CA ILE A 147 21.26 -10.76 -8.23
C ILE A 147 21.88 -10.61 -9.63
N ASP A 148 21.22 -9.89 -10.54
CA ASP A 148 21.71 -9.64 -11.91
C ASP A 148 23.00 -8.80 -11.95
N ILE A 149 23.26 -7.96 -10.93
CA ILE A 149 24.55 -7.24 -10.78
C ILE A 149 25.66 -8.17 -10.28
N LYS A 150 25.31 -9.12 -9.40
CA LYS A 150 26.27 -10.05 -8.77
C LYS A 150 26.61 -11.25 -9.64
N GLU A 151 25.70 -11.69 -10.52
CA GLU A 151 26.02 -12.69 -11.54
C GLU A 151 26.68 -12.01 -12.75
N PRO A 152 27.97 -12.28 -13.06
CA PRO A 152 28.53 -11.79 -14.30
C PRO A 152 27.76 -12.41 -15.46
N LYS A 153 27.26 -11.58 -16.39
CA LYS A 153 26.67 -12.04 -17.65
C LYS A 153 27.65 -13.00 -18.33
N LYS A 154 27.49 -14.31 -18.11
CA LYS A 154 28.26 -15.34 -18.83
C LYS A 154 27.90 -15.18 -20.30
N LYS A 155 28.79 -14.54 -21.06
CA LYS A 155 28.77 -14.61 -22.52
C LYS A 155 28.99 -16.08 -22.85
N PHE A 156 27.91 -16.78 -23.19
CA PHE A 156 28.05 -18.07 -23.87
C PHE A 156 28.81 -17.79 -25.17
N PRO A 157 29.98 -18.41 -25.41
CA PRO A 157 30.64 -18.29 -26.69
C PRO A 157 29.70 -18.91 -27.73
N TYR A 158 29.36 -18.12 -28.75
CA TYR A 158 28.64 -18.61 -29.93
C TYR A 158 29.40 -19.82 -30.48
N MET A 159 28.82 -21.02 -30.37
CA MET A 159 29.30 -22.17 -31.13
C MET A 159 29.07 -21.90 -32.61
N ASN A 160 30.18 -21.92 -33.33
CA ASN A 160 30.27 -21.72 -34.77
C ASN A 160 29.41 -22.75 -35.50
N LYS A 161 28.60 -22.29 -36.46
CA LYS A 161 27.91 -23.18 -37.41
C LYS A 161 28.97 -23.93 -38.21
N ASN A 162 28.89 -25.27 -38.20
CA ASN A 162 29.38 -26.23 -39.20
C ASN A 162 30.04 -27.45 -38.52
N ALA A 163 29.23 -28.39 -38.06
CA ALA A 163 29.61 -29.79 -38.00
C ALA A 163 28.37 -30.64 -38.33
N SER A 164 28.41 -31.18 -39.54
CA SER A 164 27.58 -32.16 -40.24
C SER A 164 26.44 -32.87 -39.50
N VAL A 165 25.25 -32.73 -40.10
CA VAL A 165 24.10 -33.62 -39.97
C VAL A 165 24.49 -35.00 -40.53
N SER A 166 24.82 -35.95 -39.66
CA SER A 166 24.68 -37.39 -39.93
C SER A 166 25.29 -38.21 -38.79
N SER A 167 24.54 -38.40 -37.70
CA SER A 167 24.72 -39.55 -36.81
C SER A 167 23.61 -39.52 -35.75
N LEU A 168 22.89 -40.64 -35.61
CA LEU A 168 21.92 -40.97 -34.55
C LEU A 168 20.45 -40.56 -34.81
N MET A 169 19.86 -41.20 -35.82
CA MET A 169 18.54 -41.81 -35.64
C MET A 169 18.69 -42.99 -34.65
N ASN A 170 17.61 -43.20 -33.87
CA ASN A 170 17.32 -44.31 -32.94
C ASN A 170 17.65 -44.03 -31.47
N GLU A 171 16.61 -43.68 -30.70
CA GLU A 171 16.02 -44.59 -29.70
C GLU A 171 14.72 -43.96 -29.15
N GLU A 172 13.60 -44.64 -29.36
CA GLU A 172 12.33 -44.43 -28.66
C GLU A 172 12.51 -44.80 -27.18
N TYR A 173 12.06 -43.97 -26.23
CA TYR A 173 11.55 -44.49 -24.95
C TYR A 173 10.49 -43.57 -24.32
N SER A 174 9.27 -44.12 -24.33
CA SER A 174 8.11 -43.96 -23.45
C SER A 174 8.30 -43.21 -22.11
N TYR A 175 7.38 -42.29 -21.82
CA TYR A 175 6.82 -42.15 -20.48
C TYR A 175 5.29 -42.10 -20.52
N LYS A 176 4.69 -42.96 -19.70
CA LYS A 176 3.28 -43.29 -19.56
C LYS A 176 2.54 -42.25 -18.72
N GLU A 177 1.34 -41.88 -19.11
CA GLU A 177 0.30 -41.43 -18.18
C GLU A 177 -0.50 -42.68 -17.75
N ASP A 178 -0.32 -43.10 -16.48
CA ASP A 178 -1.19 -44.10 -15.86
C ASP A 178 -2.14 -43.43 -14.86
N ASN A 179 -3.40 -43.79 -15.03
CA ASN A 179 -4.63 -43.25 -14.46
C ASN A 179 -4.89 -43.63 -12.99
N SER A 180 -5.84 -42.88 -12.41
CA SER A 180 -6.88 -43.34 -11.46
C SER A 180 -6.43 -43.54 -9.99
N ASN A 181 -7.23 -43.34 -8.95
CA ASN A 181 -8.69 -43.27 -8.79
C ASN A 181 -8.95 -42.80 -7.35
N ILE A 182 -9.83 -41.82 -7.10
CA ILE A 182 -10.76 -41.90 -5.97
C ILE A 182 -12.12 -41.40 -6.44
N ASP A 183 -13.04 -42.35 -6.45
CA ASP A 183 -14.46 -42.31 -6.76
C ASP A 183 -15.25 -41.75 -5.57
N ILE A 184 -16.14 -40.77 -5.80
CA ILE A 184 -17.37 -40.62 -5.00
C ILE A 184 -18.52 -40.19 -5.93
N SER A 185 -19.39 -41.16 -6.16
CA SER A 185 -20.69 -41.08 -6.81
C SER A 185 -21.68 -40.08 -6.18
N LYS A 186 -22.37 -39.34 -7.06
CA LYS A 186 -23.80 -38.90 -7.06
C LYS A 186 -24.45 -38.40 -5.76
N ALA A 187 -24.95 -37.15 -5.81
CA ALA A 187 -26.36 -36.85 -5.51
C ALA A 187 -26.80 -35.50 -6.12
N LYS A 188 -27.93 -35.54 -6.85
CA LYS A 188 -28.66 -34.41 -7.46
C LYS A 188 -29.29 -33.52 -6.38
N ILE A 189 -29.35 -32.20 -6.63
CA ILE A 189 -30.42 -31.35 -6.07
C ILE A 189 -30.99 -30.50 -7.22
N SER A 190 -32.29 -30.70 -7.46
CA SER A 190 -33.14 -29.94 -8.39
C SER A 190 -33.67 -28.67 -7.71
N TYR A 191 -33.67 -27.56 -8.43
CA TYR A 191 -34.44 -26.36 -8.07
C TYR A 191 -35.85 -26.46 -8.67
N ALA A 192 -36.88 -26.23 -7.85
CA ALA A 192 -38.21 -25.90 -8.31
C ALA A 192 -38.45 -24.39 -8.15
N ALA A 193 -39.21 -23.85 -9.09
CA ALA A 193 -39.58 -22.46 -9.28
C ALA A 193 -40.44 -21.88 -8.14
#